data_AF-A0A951XGY7-F1
#
_entry.id   AF-A0A951XGY7-F1
#
_cell.length_a   1.000
_cell.length_b   1.000
_cell.length_c   1.000
_cell.angle_alpha   90.00
_cell.angle_beta   90.00
_cell.angle_gamma   90.00
#
_symmetry.space_group_name_H-M   'P 1'
#
loop_
_entity.id
_entity.type
_entity.pdbx_description
1 polymer ?
#
loop_
_entity_poly.entity_id
_entity_poly.type
_entity_poly.pdbx_seq_one_letter_code
_entity_poly.pdbx_strand_id
1 'polypeptide(L)'
;MSAPATISGPVLLFDGTCGLCNRCVRLLLRLDRRGRLRFAPLQGPSAQAYLRRQGLPTEDFDSLIFVPDWSRPDQGGPLRRTDGVVAALRAGGGFGAWCGAVLGWIPAGWRDAGYKVIARWRYRLWGEWRPRPLPRAEWAARFFE
;
A
#
# COMPACT_ATOMS: atom_id res chain seq x y z
N MET A 1 -5.53 9.83 27.38
CA MET A 1 -5.09 8.57 26.75
C MET A 1 -6.23 8.08 25.87
N SER A 2 -6.25 8.46 24.59
CA SER A 2 -7.31 8.05 23.68
C SER A 2 -7.15 6.57 23.36
N ALA A 3 -8.20 5.77 23.56
CA ALA A 3 -8.22 4.37 23.17
C ALA A 3 -7.73 4.20 21.73
N PRO A 4 -6.90 3.19 21.41
CA PRO A 4 -6.50 2.95 20.04
C PRO A 4 -7.77 2.69 19.24
N ALA A 5 -8.05 3.57 18.27
CA ALA A 5 -9.16 3.36 17.35
C ALA A 5 -8.98 1.96 16.75
N THR A 6 -9.96 1.08 16.94
CA THR A 6 -9.89 -0.29 16.43
C THR A 6 -9.95 -0.22 14.92
N ILE A 7 -8.79 -0.17 14.27
CA ILE A 7 -8.70 -0.10 12.82
C ILE A 7 -9.08 -1.47 12.28
N SER A 8 -10.24 -1.52 11.62
CA SER A 8 -10.73 -2.70 10.92
C SER A 8 -10.72 -2.46 9.41
N GLY A 9 -10.45 -3.53 8.66
CA GLY A 9 -10.46 -3.52 7.20
C GLY A 9 -9.08 -3.34 6.55
N PRO A 10 -9.06 -3.09 5.23
CA PRO A 10 -7.86 -3.20 4.42
C PRO A 10 -6.92 -2.02 4.62
N VAL A 11 -5.66 -2.34 4.92
CA VAL A 11 -4.58 -1.38 5.13
C VAL A 11 -3.50 -1.57 4.08
N LEU A 12 -3.05 -0.47 3.49
CA LEU A 12 -1.86 -0.44 2.65
C LEU A 12 -0.70 0.21 3.39
N LEU A 13 0.31 -0.59 3.71
CA LEU A 13 1.58 -0.11 4.22
C LEU A 13 2.47 0.33 3.06
N PHE A 14 3.04 1.53 3.15
CA PHE A 14 3.83 2.11 2.07
C PHE A 14 5.10 2.78 2.59
N ASP A 15 6.11 2.87 1.74
CA ASP A 15 7.34 3.60 2.03
C ASP A 15 7.13 5.11 1.82
N GLY A 16 7.24 5.90 2.89
CA GLY A 16 7.08 7.35 2.87
C GLY A 16 8.15 8.11 2.11
N THR A 17 9.35 7.54 1.90
CA THR A 17 10.46 8.17 1.19
C THR A 17 10.48 7.81 -0.30
N CYS A 18 9.74 6.78 -0.71
CA CYS A 18 9.68 6.32 -2.09
C CYS A 18 8.67 7.11 -2.93
N GLY A 19 9.15 7.77 -4.01
CA GLY A 19 8.31 8.52 -4.93
C GLY A 19 7.24 7.71 -5.65
N LEU A 20 7.53 6.44 -5.98
CA LEU A 20 6.58 5.53 -6.61
C LEU A 20 5.49 5.10 -5.61
N CYS A 21 5.87 4.70 -4.39
CA CYS A 21 4.91 4.29 -3.36
C CYS A 21 3.91 5.42 -3.07
N ASN A 22 4.39 6.66 -2.93
CA ASN A 22 3.51 7.78 -2.65
C ASN A 22 2.59 8.14 -3.83
N ARG A 23 3.05 7.98 -5.08
CA ARG A 23 2.18 8.11 -6.27
C ARG A 23 1.09 7.04 -6.28
N CYS A 24 1.42 5.79 -5.95
CA CYS A 24 0.45 4.70 -5.84
C CYS A 24 -0.60 4.99 -4.75
N VAL A 25 -0.18 5.44 -3.57
CA VAL A 25 -1.11 5.85 -2.50
C VAL A 25 -2.04 6.97 -2.97
N ARG A 26 -1.50 8.02 -3.61
CA ARG A 26 -2.31 9.11 -4.18
C ARG A 26 -3.28 8.65 -5.26
N LEU A 27 -2.90 7.67 -6.09
CA LEU A 27 -3.79 7.07 -7.08
C LEU A 27 -4.91 6.28 -6.39
N LEU A 28 -4.59 5.47 -5.39
CA LEU A 28 -5.56 4.69 -4.63
C LEU A 28 -6.53 5.58 -3.85
N LEU A 29 -6.06 6.71 -3.29
CA LEU A 29 -6.92 7.72 -2.67
C LEU A 29 -7.94 8.31 -3.64
N ARG A 30 -7.57 8.49 -4.92
CA ARG A 30 -8.48 8.97 -5.98
C ARG A 30 -9.47 7.89 -6.43
N LEU A 31 -9.01 6.64 -6.54
CA LEU A 31 -9.81 5.52 -7.02
C LEU A 31 -10.80 5.02 -5.96
N ASP A 32 -10.38 4.97 -4.70
CA ASP A 32 -11.21 4.51 -3.59
C ASP A 32 -12.12 5.62 -3.07
N ARG A 33 -13.16 5.90 -3.87
CA ARG A 33 -14.23 6.85 -3.56
C ARG A 33 -15.08 6.43 -2.36
N ARG A 34 -15.02 5.16 -1.93
CA ARG A 34 -15.82 4.61 -0.83
C ARG A 34 -15.10 4.67 0.52
N GLY A 35 -13.86 5.15 0.57
CA GLY A 35 -13.20 5.36 1.86
C GLY A 35 -12.72 4.09 2.55
N ARG A 36 -12.62 2.95 1.86
CA ARG A 36 -12.40 1.63 2.48
C ARG A 36 -10.94 1.35 2.84
N LEU A 37 -10.00 1.80 2.03
CA LEU A 37 -8.57 1.67 2.24
C LEU A 37 -8.07 2.64 3.30
N ARG A 38 -7.21 2.15 4.18
CA ARG A 38 -6.40 2.98 5.07
C ARG A 38 -4.93 2.82 4.73
N PHE A 39 -4.11 3.79 5.12
CA PHE A 39 -2.71 3.86 4.75
C PHE A 39 -1.86 4.07 6.00
N ALA A 40 -0.73 3.37 6.09
CA ALA A 40 0.24 3.61 7.15
C ALA A 40 1.67 3.60 6.58
N PRO A 41 2.54 4.54 6.97
CA PRO A 41 3.92 4.51 6.54
C PRO A 41 4.64 3.32 7.17
N LEU A 42 5.49 2.62 6.41
CA LEU A 42 6.31 1.50 6.90
C LEU A 42 7.31 1.95 7.99
N GLN A 43 7.65 3.23 8.01
CA GLN A 43 8.46 3.89 9.04
C GLN A 43 7.70 4.11 10.36
N GLY A 44 6.36 4.01 10.36
CA GLY A 44 5.52 4.27 11.52
C GLY A 44 5.52 3.12 12.55
N PRO A 45 5.26 3.41 13.84
CA PRO A 45 5.30 2.43 14.93
C PRO A 45 4.34 1.24 14.73
N SER A 46 3.12 1.45 14.24
CA SER A 46 2.12 0.41 13.98
C SER A 46 2.55 -0.53 12.85
N ALA A 47 3.08 0.03 11.75
CA ALA A 47 3.60 -0.78 10.65
C ALA A 47 4.83 -1.58 11.08
N GLN A 48 5.75 -0.97 11.84
CA GLN A 48 6.92 -1.63 12.42
C GLN A 48 6.55 -2.78 13.36
N ALA A 49 5.55 -2.58 14.23
CA ALA A 49 5.05 -3.65 15.10
C ALA A 49 4.47 -4.82 14.28
N TYR A 50 3.72 -4.53 13.21
CA TYR A 50 3.19 -5.55 12.31
C TYR A 50 4.31 -6.32 11.59
N LEU A 51 5.30 -5.61 11.02
CA LEU A 51 6.43 -6.22 10.32
C LEU A 51 7.22 -7.17 11.23
N ARG A 52 7.54 -6.75 12.46
CA ARG A 52 8.25 -7.59 13.44
C ARG A 52 7.46 -8.84 13.79
N ARG A 53 6.14 -8.72 14.01
CA ARG A 53 5.27 -9.86 14.30
C ARG A 53 5.21 -10.87 13.16
N GLN A 54 5.25 -10.38 11.92
CA GLN A 54 5.18 -11.20 10.71
C GLN A 54 6.58 -11.68 10.23
N GLY A 55 7.66 -11.34 10.93
CA GLY A 55 9.03 -11.68 10.52
C GLY A 55 9.45 -11.04 9.20
N LEU A 56 8.91 -9.86 8.87
CA LEU A 56 9.19 -9.13 7.65
C LEU A 56 10.33 -8.09 7.84
N PRO A 57 11.04 -7.70 6.76
CA PRO A 57 12.05 -6.66 6.81
C PRO A 57 11.50 -5.33 7.35
N THR A 58 12.22 -4.72 8.28
CA THR A 58 11.84 -3.48 8.96
C THR A 58 12.54 -2.22 8.46
N GLU A 59 13.55 -2.38 7.60
CA GLU A 59 14.41 -1.28 7.16
C GLU A 59 14.47 -1.18 5.63
N ASP A 60 14.56 -2.32 4.94
CA ASP A 60 14.63 -2.36 3.47
C ASP A 60 13.27 -2.72 2.85
N PHE A 61 12.58 -1.68 2.37
CA PHE A 61 11.22 -1.81 1.84
C PHE A 61 11.20 -1.84 0.31
N ASP A 62 11.29 -3.01 -0.27
CA ASP A 62 11.24 -3.15 -1.73
C ASP A 62 9.86 -2.91 -2.35
N SER A 63 8.79 -2.92 -1.54
CA SER A 63 7.42 -2.87 -2.08
C SER A 63 6.36 -2.36 -1.09
N LEU A 64 5.19 -2.01 -1.64
CA LEU A 64 3.96 -1.83 -0.87
C LEU A 64 3.50 -3.15 -0.25
N ILE A 65 2.93 -3.09 0.95
CA ILE A 65 2.38 -4.27 1.64
C ILE A 65 0.90 -4.02 1.89
N PHE A 66 0.06 -4.88 1.34
CA PHE A 66 -1.38 -4.84 1.55
C PHE A 66 -1.77 -5.87 2.62
N VAL A 67 -2.44 -5.39 3.66
CA VAL A 67 -3.01 -6.18 4.75
C VAL A 67 -4.53 -6.19 4.52
N PRO A 68 -5.13 -7.33 4.15
CA PRO A 68 -6.56 -7.41 3.85
C PRO A 68 -7.45 -7.01 5.04
N ASP A 69 -7.03 -7.35 6.26
CA ASP A 69 -7.70 -6.97 7.48
C ASP A 69 -6.69 -6.69 8.60
N TRP A 70 -6.60 -5.43 9.00
CA TRP A 70 -5.72 -5.01 10.09
C TRP A 70 -6.13 -5.57 11.45
N SER A 71 -7.40 -5.91 11.64
CA SER A 71 -7.89 -6.50 12.89
C SER A 71 -7.51 -7.97 13.04
N ARG A 72 -7.14 -8.63 11.93
CA ARG A 72 -6.75 -10.03 11.87
C ARG A 72 -5.43 -10.18 11.10
N PRO A 73 -4.32 -9.69 11.66
CA PRO A 73 -3.03 -9.65 10.97
C PRO A 73 -2.52 -11.04 10.53
N ASP A 74 -2.97 -12.10 11.19
CA ASP A 74 -2.55 -13.48 10.95
C ASP A 74 -3.44 -14.24 9.93
N GLN A 75 -4.59 -13.67 9.53
CA GLN A 75 -5.48 -14.28 8.53
C GLN A 75 -5.31 -13.63 7.16
N GLY A 76 -4.93 -14.43 6.16
CA GLY A 76 -4.88 -14.01 4.75
C GLY A 76 -3.50 -13.54 4.26
N GLY A 77 -2.52 -13.40 5.15
CA GLY A 77 -1.12 -13.09 4.83
C GLY A 77 -0.89 -11.71 4.18
N PRO A 78 0.26 -11.05 4.44
CA PRO A 78 0.57 -9.78 3.79
C PRO A 78 0.82 -9.98 2.29
N LEU A 79 0.00 -9.32 1.46
CA LEU A 79 0.19 -9.31 0.01
C LEU A 79 1.21 -8.24 -0.36
N ARG A 80 2.30 -8.66 -1.01
CA ARG A 80 3.43 -7.78 -1.36
C ARG A 80 3.46 -7.52 -2.86
N ARG A 81 4.26 -6.54 -3.28
CA ARG A 81 4.57 -6.27 -4.70
C ARG A 81 3.29 -6.10 -5.53
N THR A 82 3.23 -6.76 -6.68
CA THR A 82 2.12 -6.73 -7.64
C THR A 82 0.82 -7.27 -7.06
N ASP A 83 0.87 -8.27 -6.18
CA ASP A 83 -0.36 -8.84 -5.59
C ASP A 83 -0.98 -7.88 -4.57
N GLY A 84 -0.15 -7.13 -3.83
CA GLY A 84 -0.62 -6.06 -2.94
C GLY A 84 -1.28 -4.90 -3.69
N VAL A 85 -0.70 -4.50 -4.83
CA VAL A 85 -1.30 -3.46 -5.71
C VAL A 85 -2.62 -3.93 -6.31
N VAL A 86 -2.68 -5.16 -6.83
CA VAL A 86 -3.90 -5.74 -7.40
C VAL A 86 -4.99 -5.87 -6.34
N ALA A 87 -4.65 -6.31 -5.12
CA ALA A 87 -5.58 -6.41 -4.01
C ALA A 87 -6.09 -5.03 -3.57
N ALA A 88 -5.21 -4.03 -3.45
CA ALA A 88 -5.60 -2.65 -3.14
C ALA A 88 -6.51 -2.05 -4.21
N LEU A 89 -6.22 -2.29 -5.49
CA LEU A 89 -7.05 -1.86 -6.62
C LEU A 89 -8.43 -2.51 -6.59
N ARG A 90 -8.51 -3.82 -6.33
CA ARG A 90 -9.78 -4.54 -6.16
C ARG A 90 -10.56 -4.03 -4.94
N ALA A 91 -9.90 -3.80 -3.82
CA ALA A 91 -10.51 -3.26 -2.60
C ALA A 91 -11.04 -1.82 -2.79
N GLY A 92 -10.35 -1.00 -3.61
CA GLY A 92 -10.82 0.34 -3.98
C GLY A 92 -12.14 0.35 -4.76
N GLY A 93 -12.46 -0.73 -5.49
CA GLY A 93 -13.70 -0.84 -6.27
C GLY A 93 -13.74 0.07 -7.52
N GLY A 94 -14.81 -0.03 -8.30
CA GLY A 94 -15.00 0.78 -9.51
C GLY A 94 -13.91 0.56 -10.56
N PHE A 95 -13.37 1.64 -11.12
CA PHE A 95 -12.28 1.59 -12.11
C PHE A 95 -11.02 0.89 -11.57
N GLY A 96 -10.77 0.96 -10.26
CA GLY A 96 -9.69 0.22 -9.60
C GLY A 96 -9.88 -1.30 -9.71
N ALA A 97 -11.09 -1.80 -9.50
CA ALA A 97 -11.38 -3.23 -9.64
C ALA A 97 -11.24 -3.72 -11.09
N TRP A 98 -11.61 -2.88 -12.06
CA TRP A 98 -11.37 -3.16 -13.48
C TRP A 98 -9.87 -3.24 -13.81
N CYS A 99 -9.07 -2.25 -13.39
CA CYS A 99 -7.62 -2.32 -13.55
C CYS A 99 -7.00 -3.54 -12.85
N GLY A 100 -7.48 -3.91 -11.66
CA GLY A 100 -7.03 -5.10 -10.94
C GLY A 100 -7.43 -6.41 -11.62
N ALA A 101 -8.54 -6.45 -12.36
CA ALA A 101 -8.93 -7.59 -13.18
C ALA A 101 -8.03 -7.72 -14.42
N VAL A 102 -7.79 -6.61 -15.12
CA VAL A 102 -6.90 -6.55 -16.30
C VAL A 102 -5.47 -6.94 -15.93
N LEU A 103 -4.93 -6.39 -14.83
CA LEU A 103 -3.62 -6.81 -14.34
C LEU A 103 -3.62 -8.29 -13.91
N GLY A 104 -4.68 -8.77 -13.26
CA GLY A 104 -4.79 -10.17 -12.84
C GLY A 104 -4.79 -11.17 -14.01
N TRP A 105 -5.17 -10.72 -15.21
CA TRP A 105 -5.15 -11.52 -16.43
C TRP A 105 -3.72 -11.69 -17.01
N ILE A 106 -2.77 -10.84 -16.59
CA ILE A 106 -1.37 -10.96 -17.01
C ILE A 106 -0.68 -12.07 -16.20
N PRO A 107 0.03 -13.01 -16.87
CA PRO A 107 0.74 -14.10 -16.20
C PRO A 107 1.69 -13.58 -15.10
N ALA A 108 1.71 -14.26 -13.95
CA ALA A 108 2.47 -13.83 -12.78
C ALA A 108 3.96 -13.59 -13.09
N GLY A 109 4.57 -14.38 -13.97
CA GLY A 109 5.97 -14.20 -14.38
C GLY A 109 6.23 -12.88 -15.10
N TRP A 110 5.32 -12.43 -15.96
CA TRP A 110 5.43 -11.14 -16.67
C TRP A 110 5.16 -9.97 -15.73
N ARG A 111 4.20 -10.13 -14.80
CA ARG A 111 3.95 -9.15 -13.74
C ARG A 111 5.16 -8.96 -12.84
N ASP A 112 5.80 -10.05 -12.42
CA ASP A 112 6.95 -10.01 -11.52
C ASP A 112 8.22 -9.53 -12.23
N ALA A 113 8.41 -9.86 -13.51
CA ALA A 113 9.49 -9.33 -14.34
C ALA A 113 9.35 -7.83 -14.59
N GLY A 114 8.16 -7.37 -14.99
CA GLY A 114 7.86 -5.94 -15.13
C GLY A 114 8.02 -5.20 -13.80
N TYR A 115 7.59 -5.82 -12.70
CA TYR A 115 7.80 -5.26 -11.36
C TYR A 115 9.27 -5.17 -10.99
N LYS A 116 10.10 -6.18 -11.26
CA LYS A 116 11.56 -6.13 -11.01
C LYS A 116 12.24 -5.02 -11.80
N VAL A 117 11.83 -4.79 -13.05
CA VAL A 117 12.34 -3.66 -13.85
C VAL A 117 11.90 -2.34 -13.24
N ILE A 118 10.63 -2.19 -12.90
CA ILE A 118 10.11 -0.97 -12.26
C ILE A 118 10.77 -0.74 -10.90
N ALA A 119 10.96 -1.77 -10.08
CA ALA A 119 11.61 -1.70 -8.77
C ALA A 119 13.08 -1.26 -8.91
N ARG A 120 13.80 -1.84 -9.87
CA ARG A 120 15.21 -1.50 -10.17
C ARG A 120 15.36 -0.07 -10.68
N TRP A 121 14.35 0.46 -11.36
CA TRP A 121 14.32 1.85 -11.84
C TRP A 121 13.53 2.79 -10.92
N ARG A 122 12.95 2.34 -9.81
CA ARG A 122 11.97 3.12 -9.04
C ARG A 122 12.57 4.41 -8.49
N TYR A 123 13.78 4.32 -7.94
CA TYR A 123 14.53 5.45 -7.42
C TYR A 123 15.19 6.26 -8.53
N ARG A 124 15.58 5.65 -9.66
CA ARG A 124 16.17 6.37 -10.81
C ARG A 124 15.14 7.19 -11.60
N LEU A 125 13.92 6.69 -11.77
CA LEU A 125 12.86 7.35 -12.54
C LEU A 125 12.05 8.34 -11.70
N TRP A 126 11.88 8.06 -10.40
CA TRP A 126 10.99 8.85 -9.55
C TRP A 126 11.65 9.48 -8.33
N GLY A 127 12.92 9.15 -8.05
CA GLY A 127 13.70 9.76 -6.97
C GLY A 127 13.13 9.51 -5.57
N GLU A 128 13.76 10.16 -4.61
CA GLU A 128 13.22 10.35 -3.27
C GLU A 128 12.00 11.28 -3.33
N TRP A 129 10.96 10.92 -2.58
CA TRP A 129 9.75 11.72 -2.51
C TRP A 129 9.96 12.93 -1.60
N ARG A 130 9.78 14.14 -2.15
CA ARG A 130 9.59 15.34 -1.33
C ARG A 130 8.16 15.43 -0.81
N PRO A 131 7.93 15.53 0.51
CA PRO A 131 6.60 15.69 1.09
C PRO A 131 5.85 16.83 0.39
N ARG A 132 4.67 16.53 -0.11
CA ARG A 132 3.78 17.51 -0.74
C ARG A 132 2.44 17.44 -0.03
N PRO A 133 1.73 18.57 0.14
CA PRO A 133 0.39 18.58 0.70
C PRO A 133 -0.50 17.57 -0.02
N LEU A 134 -1.39 16.92 0.74
CA LEU A 134 -2.43 16.11 0.15
C LEU A 134 -3.37 17.04 -0.65
N PRO A 135 -3.78 16.67 -1.88
CA PRO A 135 -4.71 17.48 -2.67
C PRO A 135 -6.05 17.76 -1.97
N ARG A 136 -6.44 16.90 -1.02
CA ARG A 136 -7.64 17.07 -0.20
C ARG A 136 -7.32 16.77 1.26
N ALA A 137 -7.73 17.66 2.16
CA ALA A 137 -7.51 17.53 3.59
C ALA A 137 -8.23 16.30 4.18
N GLU A 138 -9.41 15.94 3.65
CA GLU A 138 -10.19 14.77 4.05
C GLU A 138 -9.40 13.45 3.97
N TRP A 139 -8.40 13.37 3.09
CA TRP A 139 -7.58 12.18 2.93
C TRP A 139 -6.64 11.94 4.10
N ALA A 140 -6.29 12.98 4.86
CA ALA A 140 -5.42 12.84 6.03
C ALA A 140 -6.03 11.90 7.09
N ALA A 141 -7.35 11.88 7.23
CA ALA A 141 -8.06 10.99 8.16
C ALA A 141 -7.92 9.49 7.82
N ARG A 142 -7.42 9.16 6.62
CA ARG A 142 -7.21 7.78 6.16
C ARG A 142 -5.81 7.26 6.48
N PHE A 143 -4.93 8.12 6.99
CA PHE A 143 -3.59 7.77 7.43
C PHE A 143 -3.56 7.53 8.94
N PHE A 144 -2.77 6.55 9.36
CA PHE A 144 -2.49 6.30 10.77
C PHE A 144 -1.05 5.80 10.93
N GLU A 145 -0.52 5.89 12.15
CA GLU A 145 0.86 5.55 12.48
C GLU A 145 0.99 4.44 13.50
#